data_AF-A0A9W4HYG1-F1
#
_entry.id   AF-A0A9W4HYG1-F1
#
_cell.length_a   1.000
_cell.length_b   1.000
_cell.length_c   1.000
_cell.angle_alpha   90.00
_cell.angle_beta   90.00
_cell.angle_gamma   90.00
#
_symmetry.space_group_name_H-M   'P 1'
#
loop_
_entity.id
_entity.type
_entity.pdbx_description
1 polymer ?
#
loop_
_entity_poly.entity_id
_entity_poly.type
_entity_poly.pdbx_seq_one_letter_code
_entity_poly.pdbx_strand_id
1 'polypeptide(L)'
;MHEQSLFASVPVHQHHELLQQLAGLTAMQPRHCLERRMIFKAFRKPGLAGRTGASQDLQQGDLQRLNKMLNGNMYYTQVVGPVTEADFGSSDSDAQMIGTEPIYDYGRQPWKLEFRDIPEAGTRSAVTSRLMSSATLPRGNIMPSMLAWGYQ
;
A
#
# COMPACT_ATOMS: atom_id res chain seq x y z
N MET A 1 4.84 -6.87 12.60
CA MET A 1 3.90 -6.08 13.43
C MET A 1 2.52 -6.68 13.23
N HIS A 2 1.68 -6.77 14.27
CA HIS A 2 0.29 -7.21 14.09
C HIS A 2 -0.63 -5.99 14.08
N GLU A 3 -1.46 -5.88 13.04
CA GLU A 3 -2.46 -4.83 12.88
C GLU A 3 -3.82 -5.40 13.25
N GLN A 4 -4.56 -4.67 14.08
CA GLN A 4 -5.95 -4.97 14.44
C GLN A 4 -6.83 -3.83 13.90
N SER A 5 -7.85 -4.17 13.12
CA SER A 5 -8.70 -3.18 12.46
C SER A 5 -10.19 -3.49 12.66
N LEU A 6 -10.96 -2.41 12.79
CA LEU A 6 -12.42 -2.39 12.76
C LEU A 6 -12.87 -1.44 11.65
N PHE A 7 -13.90 -1.83 10.92
CA PHE A 7 -14.42 -1.07 9.79
C PHE A 7 -15.92 -0.85 9.96
N ALA A 8 -16.38 0.36 9.65
CA ALA A 8 -17.78 0.72 9.59
C ALA A 8 -17.98 1.70 8.43
N SER A 9 -19.13 1.63 7.76
CA SER A 9 -19.52 2.62 6.77
C SER A 9 -20.09 3.87 7.45
N VAL A 10 -19.80 5.04 6.89
CA VAL A 10 -20.32 6.33 7.38
C VAL A 10 -21.08 6.99 6.24
N PRO A 11 -22.38 7.30 6.41
CA PRO A 11 -23.13 8.08 5.42
C PRO A 11 -22.54 9.48 5.24
N VAL A 12 -22.49 9.97 4.00
CA VAL A 12 -21.87 11.26 3.66
C VAL A 12 -22.46 12.43 4.47
N HIS A 13 -23.77 12.44 4.69
CA HIS A 13 -24.45 13.50 5.44
C HIS A 13 -24.10 13.52 6.94
N GLN A 14 -23.67 12.39 7.51
CA GLN A 14 -23.24 12.28 8.92
C GLN A 14 -21.73 12.49 9.10
N HIS A 15 -20.96 12.52 8.02
CA HIS A 15 -19.50 12.58 8.08
C HIS A 15 -18.98 13.76 8.90
N HIS A 16 -19.56 14.95 8.71
CA HIS A 16 -19.14 16.15 9.43
C HIS A 16 -19.43 16.06 10.94
N GLU A 17 -20.63 15.62 11.31
CA GLU A 17 -21.02 15.45 12.71
C GLU A 17 -20.14 14.39 13.41
N LEU A 18 -19.91 13.26 12.75
CA LEU A 18 -19.06 12.20 13.29
C LEU A 18 -17.62 12.69 13.50
N LEU A 19 -17.05 13.45 12.56
CA LEU A 19 -15.73 14.04 12.73
C LEU A 19 -15.67 14.95 13.96
N GLN A 20 -16.71 15.77 14.19
CA GLN A 20 -16.79 16.64 15.36
C GLN A 20 -16.89 15.83 16.67
N GLN A 21 -17.72 14.79 16.68
CA GLN A 21 -17.86 13.87 17.82
C GLN A 21 -16.54 13.15 18.13
N LEU A 22 -15.84 12.63 17.10
CA LEU A 22 -14.55 11.99 17.27
C LEU A 22 -13.47 12.96 17.77
N ALA A 23 -13.47 14.20 17.29
CA ALA A 23 -12.57 15.24 17.78
C ALA A 23 -12.83 15.56 19.26
N GLY A 24 -14.10 15.65 19.66
CA GLY A 24 -14.49 15.85 21.05
C GLY A 24 -14.14 14.65 21.95
N LEU A 25 -14.37 13.42 21.48
CA LEU A 25 -14.11 12.20 22.23
C LEU A 25 -12.62 11.90 22.41
N THR A 26 -11.82 12.08 21.35
CA THR A 26 -10.38 11.79 21.37
C THR A 26 -9.55 12.96 21.89
N ALA A 27 -10.16 14.15 22.02
CA ALA A 27 -9.45 15.41 22.26
C ALA A 27 -8.31 15.67 21.25
N MET A 28 -8.44 15.17 20.01
CA MET A 28 -7.48 15.33 18.94
C MET A 28 -8.13 15.93 17.68
N GLN A 29 -7.39 16.78 16.98
CA GLN A 29 -7.86 17.34 15.71
C GLN A 29 -7.68 16.33 14.57
N PRO A 30 -8.66 16.16 13.68
CA PRO A 30 -8.51 15.38 12.46
C PRO A 30 -7.34 15.91 11.63
N ARG A 31 -6.48 15.01 11.15
CA ARG A 31 -5.36 15.37 10.28
C ARG A 31 -5.72 14.99 8.84
N HIS A 32 -5.72 15.99 7.97
CA HIS A 32 -5.85 15.74 6.54
C HIS A 32 -4.62 14.97 6.04
N CYS A 33 -4.86 13.82 5.42
CA CYS A 33 -3.80 12.96 4.91
C CYS A 33 -4.20 12.47 3.52
N LEU A 34 -3.37 12.78 2.52
CA LEU A 34 -3.52 12.27 1.17
C LEU A 34 -2.33 11.35 0.90
N GLU A 35 -2.61 10.13 0.44
CA GLU A 35 -1.60 9.13 0.13
C GLU A 35 -1.86 8.54 -1.25
N ARG A 36 -0.79 8.34 -2.02
CA ARG A 36 -0.80 7.54 -3.23
C ARG A 36 -0.34 6.13 -2.91
N ARG A 37 -1.14 5.14 -3.31
CA ARG A 37 -0.83 3.71 -3.15
C ARG A 37 -0.66 3.06 -4.52
N MET A 38 0.56 2.66 -4.83
CA MET A 38 0.87 1.86 -6.02
C MET A 38 0.84 0.38 -5.63
N ILE A 39 0.21 -0.44 -6.47
CA ILE A 39 -0.02 -1.86 -6.22
C ILE A 39 0.81 -2.63 -7.24
N PHE A 40 1.74 -3.44 -6.75
CA PHE A 40 2.65 -4.21 -7.59
C PHE A 40 2.42 -5.70 -7.44
N LYS A 41 2.44 -6.41 -8.57
CA LYS A 41 2.37 -7.87 -8.61
C LYS A 41 3.76 -8.44 -8.86
N ALA A 42 4.10 -9.53 -8.18
CA ALA A 42 5.32 -10.27 -8.49
C ALA A 42 5.23 -10.84 -9.91
N PHE A 43 6.19 -10.50 -10.76
CA PHE A 43 6.34 -11.02 -12.10
C PHE A 43 7.57 -11.91 -12.17
N ARG A 44 7.36 -13.19 -12.49
CA ARG A 44 8.46 -14.12 -12.79
C ARG A 44 8.64 -14.21 -14.29
N LYS A 45 9.85 -13.95 -14.76
CA LYS A 45 10.20 -14.22 -16.16
C LYS A 45 9.98 -15.72 -16.44
N PRO A 46 9.13 -16.09 -17.41
CA PRO A 46 8.92 -17.49 -17.77
C PRO A 46 10.27 -18.15 -18.10
N GLY A 47 10.54 -19.31 -17.50
CA GLY A 47 11.77 -20.09 -17.72
C GLY A 47 12.86 -19.96 -16.66
N LEU A 48 12.74 -19.04 -15.70
CA LEU A 48 13.65 -18.99 -14.54
C LEU A 48 13.10 -19.87 -13.41
N ALA A 49 13.45 -21.15 -13.39
CA ALA A 49 13.24 -22.00 -12.21
C ALA A 49 14.09 -21.44 -11.06
N GLY A 50 13.44 -21.04 -9.97
CA GLY A 50 14.12 -20.42 -8.83
C GLY A 50 15.18 -21.34 -8.27
N ARG A 51 16.46 -20.99 -8.45
CA ARG A 51 17.54 -21.56 -7.63
C ARG A 51 17.46 -20.84 -6.29
N THR A 52 16.74 -21.45 -5.34
CA THR A 52 16.74 -21.03 -3.94
C THR A 52 18.10 -21.37 -3.35
N GLY A 53 19.09 -20.49 -3.55
CA GLY A 53 20.41 -20.60 -2.94
C GLY A 53 20.36 -20.19 -1.46
N ALA A 54 19.69 -20.98 -0.62
CA ALA A 54 19.73 -20.91 0.84
C ALA A 54 19.05 -22.17 1.41
N SER A 55 19.63 -23.33 1.14
CA SER A 55 19.18 -24.59 1.73
C SER A 55 19.83 -24.76 3.10
N GLN A 56 19.36 -24.00 4.10
CA GLN A 56 19.51 -24.31 5.52
C GLN A 56 18.36 -23.61 6.27
N ASP A 57 17.43 -24.42 6.79
CA ASP A 57 16.38 -24.10 7.78
C ASP A 57 15.07 -23.37 7.38
N LEU A 58 14.64 -23.36 6.11
CA LEU A 58 13.25 -23.03 5.80
C LEU A 58 12.37 -24.29 5.85
N GLN A 59 11.53 -24.39 6.89
CA GLN A 59 10.57 -25.49 7.04
C GLN A 59 9.65 -25.58 5.81
N GLN A 60 9.31 -26.80 5.37
CA GLN A 60 8.52 -27.02 4.15
C GLN A 60 7.16 -26.27 4.14
N GLY A 61 6.59 -25.98 5.32
CA GLY A 61 5.37 -25.18 5.47
C GLY A 61 5.55 -23.71 5.06
N ASP A 62 6.71 -23.10 5.34
CA ASP A 62 6.99 -21.71 4.97
C ASP A 62 7.20 -21.55 3.48
N LEU A 63 7.77 -22.55 2.81
CA LEU A 63 7.87 -22.56 1.34
C LEU A 63 6.50 -22.66 0.67
N GLN A 64 5.58 -23.48 1.20
CA GLN A 64 4.21 -23.56 0.68
C GLN A 64 3.43 -22.27 0.92
N ARG A 65 3.58 -21.67 2.12
CA ARG A 65 3.01 -20.35 2.43
C ARG A 65 3.56 -19.30 1.48
N LEU A 66 4.89 -19.19 1.33
CA LEU A 66 5.53 -18.24 0.41
C LEU A 66 5.10 -18.46 -1.03
N ASN A 67 4.92 -19.70 -1.47
CA ASN A 67 4.47 -20.00 -2.83
C ASN A 67 3.00 -19.56 -3.03
N LYS A 68 2.13 -19.81 -2.05
CA LYS A 68 0.76 -19.25 -2.01
C LYS A 68 0.77 -17.72 -1.93
N MET A 69 1.73 -17.14 -1.22
CA MET A 69 1.94 -15.69 -1.16
C MET A 69 2.38 -15.12 -2.50
N LEU A 70 3.31 -15.75 -3.21
CA LEU A 70 3.83 -15.18 -4.45
C LEU A 70 2.90 -15.43 -5.65
N ASN A 71 2.06 -16.48 -5.60
CA ASN A 71 1.16 -16.86 -6.68
C ASN A 71 -0.33 -16.60 -6.39
N GLY A 72 -0.67 -16.17 -5.18
CA GLY A 72 -2.05 -15.89 -4.81
C GLY A 72 -2.53 -14.53 -5.33
N ASN A 73 -3.77 -14.49 -5.84
CA ASN A 73 -4.41 -13.27 -6.37
C ASN A 73 -4.57 -12.11 -5.36
N MET A 74 -4.22 -12.31 -4.08
CA MET A 74 -4.37 -11.31 -3.01
C MET A 74 -3.05 -10.69 -2.55
N TYR A 75 -1.90 -11.13 -3.07
CA TYR A 75 -0.60 -10.68 -2.59
C TYR A 75 0.01 -9.67 -3.55
N TYR A 76 -0.39 -8.42 -3.32
CA TYR A 76 0.25 -7.30 -3.95
C TYR A 76 1.13 -6.59 -2.95
N THR A 77 2.32 -6.25 -3.40
CA THR A 77 3.22 -5.37 -2.66
C THR A 77 2.75 -3.94 -2.88
N GLN A 78 2.49 -3.21 -1.80
CA GLN A 78 2.04 -1.83 -1.91
C GLN A 78 3.21 -0.89 -1.67
N VAL A 79 3.33 0.14 -2.50
CA VAL A 79 4.23 1.26 -2.26
C VAL A 79 3.37 2.50 -2.01
N VAL A 80 3.59 3.12 -0.85
CA VAL A 80 2.78 4.22 -0.35
C VAL A 80 3.65 5.47 -0.23
N GLY A 81 3.15 6.60 -0.72
CA GLY A 81 3.81 7.90 -0.62
C GLY A 81 2.80 9.00 -0.29
N PRO A 82 3.13 9.97 0.58
CA PRO A 82 2.28 11.13 0.81
C PRO A 82 2.14 11.95 -0.46
N VAL A 83 0.97 12.54 -0.70
CA VAL A 83 0.76 13.49 -1.79
C VAL A 83 0.11 14.76 -1.26
N THR A 84 0.21 15.84 -2.01
CA THR A 84 -0.39 17.13 -1.70
C THR A 84 -1.48 17.44 -2.71
N GLU A 85 -2.38 18.37 -2.38
CA GLU A 85 -3.44 18.78 -3.30
C GLU A 85 -2.90 19.34 -4.62
N ALA A 86 -1.72 19.98 -4.59
CA ALA A 86 -1.04 20.49 -5.78
C ALA A 86 -0.59 19.38 -6.76
N ASP A 87 -0.47 18.13 -6.29
CA ASP A 87 -0.14 16.98 -7.13
C ASP A 87 -1.35 16.48 -7.94
N PHE A 88 -2.55 16.93 -7.58
CA PHE A 88 -3.77 16.69 -8.33
C PHE A 88 -3.98 17.91 -9.23
N GLY A 89 -3.99 17.69 -10.55
CA GLY A 89 -4.08 18.77 -11.53
C GLY A 89 -5.15 19.79 -11.16
N SER A 90 -4.77 21.07 -11.12
CA SER A 90 -5.63 22.18 -10.73
C SER A 90 -6.94 22.15 -11.54
N SER A 91 -8.08 22.07 -10.85
CA SER A 91 -9.43 22.00 -11.43
C SER A 91 -9.92 23.32 -12.03
N ASP A 92 -9.02 24.19 -12.49
CA ASP A 92 -9.32 25.57 -12.90
C ASP A 92 -8.62 25.96 -14.20
N SER A 93 -8.47 25.01 -15.12
CA SER A 93 -7.82 25.25 -16.41
C SER A 93 -8.65 24.67 -17.54
N ASP A 94 -9.71 25.41 -17.91
CA ASP A 94 -10.28 25.42 -19.25
C ASP A 94 -9.30 26.08 -20.27
N ALA A 95 -8.00 25.86 -20.08
CA ALA A 95 -6.92 26.48 -20.82
C ALA A 95 -5.89 25.42 -21.20
N GLN A 96 -5.88 25.12 -22.49
CA GLN A 96 -4.78 24.58 -23.27
C GLN A 96 -4.54 23.07 -23.20
N MET A 97 -5.19 22.41 -24.17
CA MET A 97 -4.58 21.36 -24.97
C MET A 97 -3.14 21.74 -25.36
N ILE A 98 -2.13 21.16 -24.72
CA ILE A 98 -0.80 20.79 -25.25
C ILE A 98 -0.13 19.90 -24.19
N GLY A 99 -0.10 18.59 -24.47
CA GLY A 99 0.92 17.58 -24.14
C GLY A 99 1.87 17.72 -22.94
N THR A 100 1.49 18.40 -21.86
CA THR A 100 2.32 18.58 -20.67
C THR A 100 1.46 18.18 -19.48
N GLU A 101 1.41 16.88 -19.23
CA GLU A 101 0.91 16.31 -17.97
C GLU A 101 1.46 17.15 -16.81
N PRO A 102 0.66 17.47 -15.77
CA PRO A 102 1.20 18.13 -14.58
C PRO A 102 2.38 17.30 -14.08
N ILE A 103 3.58 17.89 -14.17
CA ILE A 103 4.85 17.19 -13.94
C ILE A 103 4.95 16.94 -12.44
N TYR A 104 4.39 15.81 -12.01
CA TYR A 104 4.55 15.31 -10.66
C TYR A 104 6.05 15.13 -10.38
N ASP A 105 6.58 15.84 -9.39
CA ASP A 105 8.00 15.77 -9.02
C ASP A 105 8.29 14.47 -8.25
N TYR A 106 8.47 13.38 -9.01
CA TYR A 106 8.89 12.09 -8.45
C TYR A 106 10.21 12.20 -7.69
N GLY A 107 11.08 13.17 -8.00
CA GLY A 107 12.48 13.22 -7.54
C GLY A 107 12.64 13.35 -6.03
N ARG A 108 11.67 13.96 -5.35
CA ARG A 108 11.72 14.17 -3.89
C ARG A 108 10.73 13.31 -3.11
N GLN A 109 9.89 12.56 -3.80
CA GLN A 109 8.81 11.79 -3.20
C GLN A 109 9.35 10.69 -2.27
N PRO A 110 9.04 10.72 -0.95
CA PRO A 110 9.35 9.60 -0.07
C PRO A 110 8.37 8.45 -0.31
N TRP A 111 8.88 7.23 -0.24
CA TRP A 111 8.12 6.00 -0.44
C TRP A 111 8.29 5.05 0.73
N LYS A 112 7.24 4.29 1.01
CA LYS A 112 7.20 3.22 2.00
C LYS A 112 6.64 1.96 1.35
N LEU A 113 7.41 0.87 1.42
CA LEU A 113 6.94 -0.45 1.06
C LEU A 113 6.05 -0.97 2.20
N GLU A 114 4.80 -1.30 1.91
CA GLU A 114 3.87 -1.93 2.85
C GLU A 114 3.53 -3.34 2.39
N PHE A 115 3.71 -4.28 3.31
CA PHE A 115 3.31 -5.66 3.16
C PHE A 115 2.19 -5.97 4.16
N ARG A 116 1.08 -6.45 3.64
CA ARG A 116 -0.13 -6.79 4.40
C ARG A 116 -0.50 -8.23 4.06
N ASP A 117 -0.41 -9.12 5.04
CA ASP A 117 -0.82 -10.52 4.86
C ASP A 117 -2.36 -10.65 4.86
N ILE A 118 -2.85 -11.82 4.46
CA ILE A 118 -4.27 -12.18 4.56
C ILE A 118 -4.67 -12.12 6.05
N PRO A 119 -5.82 -11.51 6.38
CA PRO A 119 -6.35 -11.56 7.73
C PRO A 119 -6.49 -13.00 8.24
N GLU A 120 -6.25 -13.18 9.53
CA GLU A 120 -6.34 -14.48 10.19
C GLU A 120 -7.76 -15.05 10.04
N ALA A 121 -7.92 -16.11 9.25
CA ALA A 121 -9.21 -16.73 8.99
C ALA A 121 -9.64 -17.62 10.17
N GLY A 122 -10.93 -17.58 10.51
CA GLY A 122 -11.55 -18.57 11.40
C GLY A 122 -11.33 -18.36 12.91
N THR A 123 -10.69 -17.27 13.33
CA THR A 123 -10.74 -16.86 14.73
C THR A 123 -12.14 -16.27 15.00
N ARG A 124 -12.81 -16.68 16.08
CA ARG A 124 -14.06 -16.03 16.57
C ARG A 124 -13.76 -14.64 17.16
N SER A 125 -12.84 -13.92 16.55
CA SER A 125 -12.35 -12.61 16.97
C SER A 125 -13.33 -11.55 16.49
N ALA A 126 -13.67 -10.61 17.39
CA ALA A 126 -14.47 -9.44 17.04
C ALA A 126 -13.72 -8.44 16.15
N VAL A 127 -12.39 -8.59 16.00
CA VAL A 127 -11.52 -7.68 15.26
C VAL A 127 -10.79 -8.41 14.14
N THR A 128 -10.58 -7.72 13.02
CA THR A 128 -9.77 -8.24 11.91
C THR A 128 -8.29 -8.10 12.27
N SER A 129 -7.58 -9.22 12.38
CA SER A 129 -6.13 -9.26 12.67
C SER A 129 -5.34 -9.67 11.45
N ARG A 130 -4.22 -9.01 11.17
CA ARG A 130 -3.27 -9.44 10.12
C ARG A 130 -1.83 -9.12 10.47
N LEU A 131 -0.90 -9.87 9.89
CA LEU A 131 0.52 -9.54 9.91
C LEU A 131 0.79 -8.38 8.93
N MET A 132 1.45 -7.33 9.42
CA MET A 132 1.92 -6.19 8.63
C MET A 132 3.43 -6.00 8.81
N SER A 133 4.09 -5.66 7.72
CA SER A 133 5.49 -5.20 7.70
C SER A 133 5.63 -3.98 6.81
N SER A 134 6.59 -3.12 7.13
CA SER A 134 6.91 -1.99 6.27
C SER A 134 8.38 -1.65 6.26
N ALA A 135 8.85 -1.14 5.11
CA ALA A 135 10.22 -0.67 4.92
C ALA A 135 10.23 0.69 4.21
N THR A 136 11.17 1.56 4.58
CA THR A 136 11.38 2.83 3.88
C THR A 136 12.11 2.58 2.58
N LEU A 137 11.66 3.23 1.51
CA LEU A 137 12.26 3.13 0.18
C LEU A 137 13.01 4.42 -0.18
N PRO A 138 13.93 4.37 -1.16
CA PRO A 138 14.58 5.57 -1.69
C PRO A 138 13.55 6.58 -2.21
N ARG A 139 13.91 7.87 -2.11
CA ARG A 139 13.14 8.93 -2.76
C ARG A 139 13.33 8.86 -4.27
N GLY A 140 12.35 9.31 -5.04
CA GLY A 140 12.47 9.32 -6.50
C GLY A 140 11.36 8.55 -7.21
N ASN A 141 11.61 8.25 -8.49
CA ASN A 141 10.79 7.31 -9.24
C ASN A 141 11.07 5.88 -8.76
N ILE A 142 10.05 5.23 -8.18
CA ILE A 142 10.18 3.87 -7.62
C ILE A 142 10.03 2.76 -8.69
N MET A 143 9.53 3.09 -9.88
CA MET A 143 9.27 2.11 -10.94
C MET A 143 10.51 1.29 -11.34
N PRO A 144 11.70 1.89 -11.58
CA PRO A 144 12.89 1.12 -11.94
C PRO A 144 13.31 0.15 -10.84
N SER A 145 13.18 0.56 -9.57
CA SER A 145 13.52 -0.29 -8.42
C SER A 145 12.57 -1.47 -8.30
N MET A 146 11.25 -1.25 -8.44
CA MET A 146 10.27 -2.33 -8.38
C MET A 146 10.43 -3.30 -9.56
N LEU A 147 10.66 -2.79 -10.77
CA LEU A 147 10.94 -3.63 -11.94
C LEU A 147 12.21 -4.47 -11.76
N ALA A 148 13.28 -3.88 -11.23
CA ALA A 148 14.52 -4.61 -10.93
C ALA A 148 14.32 -5.71 -9.89
N TRP A 149 13.39 -5.54 -8.96
CA TRP A 149 12.99 -6.55 -7.98
C TRP A 149 12.00 -7.59 -8.51
N GLY A 150 11.61 -7.51 -9.79
CA GLY A 150 10.67 -8.43 -10.42
C GLY A 150 9.22 -8.14 -10.06
N TYR A 151 8.87 -6.87 -9.87
CA TYR A 151 7.51 -6.41 -9.63
C TYR A 151 7.02 -5.54 -10.80
N GLN A 152 5.77 -5.73 -11.21
CA GLN A 152 5.11 -4.96 -12.27
C GLN A 152 3.67 -4.57 -11.86
#